data_AF-A0AAN9ABU8-F1
#
_entry.id   AF-A0AAN9ABU8-F1
#
_cell.length_a   1.000
_cell.length_b   1.000
_cell.length_c   1.000
_cell.angle_alpha   90.00
_cell.angle_beta   90.00
_cell.angle_gamma   90.00
#
_symmetry.space_group_name_H-M   'P 1'
#
loop_
_entity.id
_entity.type
_entity.pdbx_description
1 polymer ?
#
loop_
_entity_poly.entity_id
_entity_poly.type
_entity_poly.pdbx_seq_one_letter_code
_entity_poly.pdbx_strand_id
1 'polypeptide(L)'
;MGRTRCEYGYGGVACEEPDHDNPLYVSEPFTNPVSESANILKMTGGKSSLQCGVVGSGTAAVFMGGGPRAITTVDVNTTDAHFIQFHYISGTLSDTGKCPGPNHASESIYVHYSCDGGVSWHLLHTLPATLYKEST
;
A
#
# COMPACT_ATOMS: atom_id res chain seq x y z
N MET A 1 3.43 -24.91 -28.29
CA MET A 1 2.48 -23.98 -27.65
C MET A 1 2.51 -24.25 -26.16
N GLY A 2 2.92 -23.27 -25.35
CA GLY A 2 2.95 -23.40 -23.89
C GLY A 2 1.53 -23.27 -23.36
N ARG A 3 1.10 -24.20 -22.50
CA ARG A 3 -0.19 -24.15 -21.82
C ARG A 3 -0.02 -23.25 -20.59
N THR A 4 -0.70 -22.12 -20.55
CA THR A 4 -0.73 -21.22 -19.39
C THR A 4 -1.32 -21.99 -18.21
N ARG A 5 -0.58 -22.11 -17.12
CA ARG A 5 -1.07 -22.67 -15.86
C ARG A 5 -1.33 -21.49 -14.94
N CYS A 6 -2.60 -21.20 -14.70
CA CYS A 6 -2.99 -20.08 -13.86
C CYS A 6 -2.72 -20.36 -12.38
N GLU A 7 -2.54 -19.28 -11.63
CA GLU A 7 -2.46 -19.34 -10.18
C GLU A 7 -3.82 -19.72 -9.59
N TYR A 8 -3.82 -20.15 -8.33
CA TYR A 8 -5.06 -20.51 -7.65
C TYR A 8 -5.96 -19.28 -7.51
N GLY A 9 -7.18 -19.36 -8.02
CA GLY A 9 -8.14 -18.25 -8.03
C GLY A 9 -8.21 -17.48 -9.36
N TYR A 10 -7.49 -17.93 -10.40
CA TYR A 10 -7.48 -17.30 -11.72
C TYR A 10 -7.63 -18.32 -12.85
N GLY A 11 -8.30 -17.90 -13.93
CA GLY A 11 -8.67 -18.69 -15.10
C GLY A 11 -8.62 -17.89 -16.40
N GLY A 12 -9.19 -18.45 -17.47
CA GLY A 12 -9.10 -17.88 -18.82
C GLY A 12 -7.82 -18.28 -19.58
N VAL A 13 -7.73 -17.86 -20.84
CA VAL A 13 -6.62 -18.25 -21.74
C VAL A 13 -5.29 -17.64 -21.30
N ALA A 14 -5.34 -16.43 -20.73
CA ALA A 14 -4.20 -15.67 -20.25
C ALA A 14 -4.18 -15.45 -18.73
N CYS A 15 -4.98 -16.21 -17.96
CA CYS A 15 -5.05 -16.10 -16.49
C CYS A 15 -5.55 -14.74 -15.98
N GLU A 16 -6.48 -14.15 -16.72
CA GLU A 16 -7.03 -12.81 -16.49
C GLU A 16 -8.45 -12.83 -15.90
N GLU A 17 -9.10 -13.99 -15.90
CA GLU A 17 -10.45 -14.15 -15.35
C GLU A 17 -10.31 -14.58 -13.88
N PRO A 18 -10.68 -13.75 -12.89
CA PRO A 18 -10.66 -14.19 -11.51
C PRO A 18 -11.80 -15.19 -11.27
N ASP A 19 -11.54 -16.24 -10.47
CA ASP A 19 -12.54 -17.25 -10.10
C ASP A 19 -13.66 -16.67 -9.20
N HIS A 20 -13.41 -15.50 -8.61
CA HIS A 20 -14.32 -14.75 -7.75
C HIS A 20 -14.29 -13.27 -8.10
N ASP A 21 -15.42 -12.58 -7.90
CA ASP A 21 -15.49 -11.15 -8.13
C ASP A 21 -14.55 -10.38 -7.19
N ASN A 22 -13.72 -9.51 -7.77
CA ASN A 22 -12.90 -8.59 -7.00
C ASN A 22 -13.79 -7.63 -6.21
N PRO A 23 -13.42 -7.25 -4.97
CA PRO A 23 -14.17 -6.29 -4.18
C PRO A 23 -14.33 -4.96 -4.93
N LEU A 24 -15.50 -4.33 -4.79
CA LEU A 24 -15.80 -3.02 -5.40
C LEU A 24 -15.14 -1.84 -4.65
N TYR A 25 -14.72 -2.06 -3.41
CA TYR A 25 -14.04 -1.07 -2.60
C TYR A 25 -13.14 -1.77 -1.57
N VAL A 26 -12.10 -1.06 -1.13
CA VAL A 26 -11.20 -1.49 -0.06
C VAL A 26 -11.14 -0.42 1.03
N SER A 27 -11.28 -0.84 2.29
CA SER A 27 -11.14 0.02 3.45
C SER A 27 -10.35 -0.71 4.53
N GLU A 28 -9.08 -0.35 4.70
CA GLU A 28 -8.18 -0.99 5.67
C GLU A 28 -7.85 -0.03 6.82
N PRO A 29 -8.31 -0.31 8.06
CA PRO A 29 -8.02 0.52 9.23
C PRO A 29 -6.70 0.15 9.93
N PHE A 30 -6.05 -0.96 9.55
CA PHE A 30 -4.81 -1.46 10.17
C PHE A 30 -4.93 -1.76 11.67
N THR A 31 -6.10 -2.15 12.15
CA THR A 31 -6.33 -2.54 13.57
C THR A 31 -5.67 -3.87 13.92
N ASN A 32 -5.59 -4.78 12.94
CA ASN A 32 -4.98 -6.11 13.08
C ASN A 32 -3.69 -6.21 12.24
N PRO A 33 -2.88 -7.26 12.43
CA PRO A 33 -1.79 -7.57 11.54
C PRO A 33 -2.28 -7.81 10.10
N VAL A 34 -1.50 -7.39 9.10
CA VAL A 34 -1.84 -7.55 7.67
C VAL A 34 -2.04 -9.01 7.26
N SER A 35 -1.43 -9.97 7.96
CA SER A 35 -1.67 -11.41 7.73
C SER A 35 -3.13 -11.84 7.92
N GLU A 36 -3.93 -11.02 8.59
CA GLU A 36 -5.36 -11.24 8.85
C GLU A 36 -6.26 -10.32 8.01
N SER A 37 -5.67 -9.46 7.16
CA SER A 37 -6.44 -8.54 6.30
C SER A 37 -6.89 -9.23 5.02
N ALA A 38 -8.17 -9.09 4.69
CA ALA A 38 -8.71 -9.47 3.38
C ALA A 38 -8.47 -8.40 2.30
N ASN A 39 -8.00 -7.22 2.68
CA ASN A 39 -7.84 -6.06 1.81
C ASN A 39 -6.42 -5.88 1.29
N ILE A 40 -5.43 -6.39 2.03
CA ILE A 40 -4.02 -6.18 1.76
C ILE A 40 -3.39 -7.49 1.31
N LEU A 41 -2.95 -7.54 0.06
CA LEU A 41 -2.25 -8.68 -0.51
C LEU A 41 -0.88 -8.87 0.15
N LYS A 42 -0.13 -7.78 0.33
CA LYS A 42 1.24 -7.85 0.85
C LYS A 42 1.67 -6.53 1.49
N MET A 43 2.36 -6.64 2.62
CA MET A 43 3.10 -5.53 3.23
C MET A 43 4.56 -5.93 3.47
N THR A 44 5.49 -5.12 2.99
CA THR A 44 6.94 -5.33 3.10
C THR A 44 7.57 -4.16 3.86
N GLY A 45 8.40 -4.46 4.86
CA GLY A 45 9.10 -3.44 5.66
C GLY A 45 8.21 -2.59 6.58
N GLY A 46 6.94 -2.98 6.76
CA GLY A 46 5.96 -2.29 7.59
C GLY A 46 5.28 -3.20 8.62
N LYS A 47 4.59 -2.60 9.58
CA LYS A 47 3.74 -3.28 10.59
C LYS A 47 2.61 -2.36 11.06
N SER A 48 1.49 -2.94 11.47
CA SER A 48 0.41 -2.21 12.16
C SER A 48 0.91 -1.74 13.53
N SER A 49 0.97 -0.43 13.78
CA SER A 49 1.57 0.12 15.00
C SER A 49 1.13 1.56 15.30
N LEU A 50 1.32 2.00 16.55
CA LEU A 50 1.19 3.38 17.03
C LEU A 50 2.53 4.13 17.10
N GLN A 51 3.61 3.55 16.56
CA GLN A 51 4.96 4.11 16.70
C GLN A 51 5.10 5.54 16.16
N CYS A 52 4.33 5.90 15.14
CA CYS A 52 4.25 7.25 14.57
C CYS A 52 3.05 8.07 15.07
N GLY A 53 2.42 7.66 16.17
CA GLY A 53 1.19 8.29 16.67
C GLY A 53 -0.07 7.84 15.92
N VAL A 54 -1.15 8.58 16.12
CA VAL A 54 -2.44 8.34 15.45
C VAL A 54 -2.50 9.18 14.19
N VAL A 55 -2.64 8.51 13.04
CA VAL A 55 -2.69 9.15 11.71
C VAL A 55 -4.13 9.46 11.29
N GLY A 56 -5.06 8.55 11.58
CA GLY A 56 -6.50 8.75 11.35
C GLY A 56 -7.31 8.28 12.56
N SER A 57 -7.23 6.99 12.87
CA SER A 57 -7.80 6.41 14.09
C SER A 57 -7.03 5.13 14.45
N GLY A 58 -6.77 4.90 15.73
CA GLY A 58 -6.06 3.70 16.18
C GLY A 58 -4.65 3.57 15.59
N THR A 59 -4.27 2.32 15.28
CA THR A 59 -3.00 1.94 14.65
C THR A 59 -2.94 2.32 13.17
N ALA A 60 -1.73 2.41 12.62
CA ALA A 60 -1.48 2.65 11.20
C ALA A 60 -0.44 1.65 10.65
N ALA A 61 -0.35 1.54 9.33
CA ALA A 61 0.77 0.87 8.68
C ALA A 61 2.04 1.74 8.81
N VAL A 62 2.99 1.29 9.64
CA VAL A 62 4.22 2.02 9.94
C VAL A 62 5.42 1.35 9.27
N PHE A 63 6.15 2.11 8.43
CA PHE A 63 7.30 1.64 7.65
C PHE A 63 8.61 2.25 8.17
N MET A 64 9.22 1.60 9.15
CA MET A 64 10.41 2.10 9.86
C MET A 64 11.65 1.21 9.68
N GLY A 65 11.51 0.01 9.13
CA GLY A 65 12.61 -0.91 8.92
C GLY A 65 13.55 -0.48 7.79
N GLY A 66 14.79 -0.96 7.80
CA GLY A 66 15.66 -0.88 6.64
C GLY A 66 15.17 -1.78 5.49
N GLY A 67 15.61 -1.50 4.27
CA GLY A 67 15.24 -2.27 3.08
C GLY A 67 13.94 -1.81 2.41
N PRO A 68 13.37 -2.63 1.50
CA PRO A 68 12.19 -2.26 0.74
C PRO A 68 10.96 -2.01 1.62
N ARG A 69 10.21 -0.97 1.30
CA ARG A 69 8.98 -0.56 1.99
C ARG A 69 7.87 -0.47 0.96
N ALA A 70 6.84 -1.30 1.09
CA ALA A 70 5.72 -1.32 0.15
C ALA A 70 4.49 -1.94 0.80
N ILE A 71 3.32 -1.51 0.34
CA ILE A 71 2.05 -2.16 0.63
C ILE A 71 1.24 -2.24 -0.65
N THR A 72 0.61 -3.39 -0.85
CA THR A 72 -0.17 -3.72 -2.05
C THR A 72 -1.51 -4.25 -1.57
N THR A 73 -2.59 -3.67 -2.09
CA THR A 73 -3.96 -4.16 -1.86
C THR A 73 -4.16 -5.48 -2.59
N VAL A 74 -5.25 -6.18 -2.28
CA VAL A 74 -5.82 -7.16 -3.23
C VAL A 74 -6.25 -6.46 -4.52
N ASP A 75 -6.53 -7.24 -5.56
CA ASP A 75 -7.13 -6.71 -6.79
C ASP A 75 -8.53 -6.17 -6.49
N VAL A 76 -8.84 -4.98 -7.02
CA VAL A 76 -10.10 -4.26 -6.75
C VAL A 76 -10.76 -3.97 -8.08
N ASN A 77 -12.06 -4.23 -8.19
CA ASN A 77 -12.83 -3.77 -9.34
C ASN A 77 -13.04 -2.25 -9.20
N THR A 78 -12.30 -1.49 -10.00
CA THR A 78 -12.29 -0.02 -9.98
C THR A 78 -13.13 0.61 -11.09
N THR A 79 -13.96 -0.17 -11.78
CA THR A 79 -14.77 0.30 -12.94
C THR A 79 -15.60 1.54 -12.60
N ASP A 80 -16.22 1.56 -11.42
CA ASP A 80 -17.05 2.66 -10.94
C ASP A 80 -16.37 3.47 -9.81
N ALA A 81 -15.08 3.23 -9.55
CA ALA A 81 -14.35 3.92 -8.49
C ALA A 81 -13.92 5.33 -8.95
N HIS A 82 -14.12 6.32 -8.09
CA HIS A 82 -13.80 7.72 -8.40
C HIS A 82 -12.57 8.27 -7.70
N PHE A 83 -12.14 7.67 -6.58
CA PHE A 83 -11.03 8.18 -5.79
C PHE A 83 -10.31 7.07 -5.03
N ILE A 84 -9.04 7.35 -4.72
CA ILE A 84 -8.26 6.65 -3.70
C ILE A 84 -8.00 7.68 -2.61
N GLN A 85 -8.26 7.30 -1.37
CA GLN A 85 -8.07 8.19 -0.22
C GLN A 85 -7.34 7.45 0.90
N PHE A 86 -6.36 8.10 1.49
CA PHE A 86 -5.66 7.63 2.67
C PHE A 86 -5.13 8.81 3.48
N HIS A 87 -4.95 8.60 4.79
CA HIS A 87 -4.23 9.53 5.65
C HIS A 87 -2.76 9.13 5.69
N TYR A 88 -1.86 10.11 5.68
CA TYR A 88 -0.42 9.89 5.61
C TYR A 88 0.32 10.91 6.45
N ILE A 89 1.38 10.46 7.12
CA ILE A 89 2.37 11.29 7.80
C ILE A 89 3.74 10.80 7.34
N SER A 90 4.61 11.71 6.88
CA SER A 90 5.97 11.34 6.49
C SER A 90 6.93 11.19 7.67
N GLY A 91 6.45 11.42 8.89
CA GLY A 91 7.24 11.50 10.11
C GLY A 91 7.36 12.94 10.61
N THR A 92 8.24 13.14 11.58
CA THR A 92 8.42 14.44 12.24
C THR A 92 9.60 15.21 11.64
N LEU A 93 9.65 16.52 11.87
CA LEU A 93 10.84 17.33 11.55
C LEU A 93 12.10 16.90 12.33
N SER A 94 11.96 16.12 13.40
CA SER A 94 13.07 15.66 14.22
C SER A 94 13.68 14.36 13.69
N ASP A 95 14.97 14.38 13.41
CA ASP A 95 15.74 13.18 13.01
C ASP A 95 16.01 12.22 14.18
N THR A 96 15.70 12.61 15.42
CA THR A 96 15.96 11.83 16.64
C THR A 96 14.68 11.34 17.33
N GLY A 97 13.52 11.59 16.73
CA GLY A 97 12.22 11.19 17.26
C GLY A 97 11.89 9.71 17.05
N LYS A 98 10.73 9.27 17.58
CA LYS A 98 10.20 7.90 17.40
C LYS A 98 9.75 7.59 15.97
N CYS A 99 9.53 8.64 15.18
CA CYS A 99 9.12 8.60 13.78
C CYS A 99 9.84 9.74 13.03
N PRO A 100 11.15 9.60 12.76
CA PRO A 100 11.91 10.60 12.03
C PRO A 100 11.36 10.71 10.61
N GLY A 101 11.25 11.94 10.12
CA GLY A 101 10.86 12.20 8.74
C GLY A 101 11.98 11.89 7.75
N PRO A 102 11.65 11.81 6.45
CA PRO A 102 12.65 11.62 5.41
C PRO A 102 13.64 12.80 5.37
N ASN A 103 14.93 12.53 5.23
CA ASN A 103 15.97 13.54 5.15
C ASN A 103 16.55 13.70 3.72
N HIS A 104 16.14 12.83 2.79
CA HIS A 104 16.57 12.86 1.40
C HIS A 104 15.38 12.80 0.42
N ALA A 105 15.52 13.46 -0.73
CA ALA A 105 14.46 13.50 -1.75
C ALA A 105 14.10 12.12 -2.32
N SER A 106 15.05 11.17 -2.26
CA SER A 106 14.84 9.77 -2.69
C SER A 106 13.89 8.98 -1.78
N GLU A 107 13.51 9.53 -0.63
CA GLU A 107 12.56 8.91 0.30
C GLU A 107 11.11 9.33 0.01
N SER A 108 10.87 9.92 -1.16
CA SER A 108 9.52 10.20 -1.65
C SER A 108 8.73 8.91 -1.82
N ILE A 109 7.43 8.98 -1.55
CA ILE A 109 6.52 7.84 -1.71
C ILE A 109 5.87 7.92 -3.08
N TYR A 110 5.72 6.77 -3.73
CA TYR A 110 5.09 6.65 -5.03
C TYR A 110 3.85 5.77 -4.92
N VAL A 111 2.71 6.32 -5.32
CA VAL A 111 1.45 5.60 -5.45
C VAL A 111 1.36 5.09 -6.87
N HIS A 112 1.32 3.76 -7.03
CA HIS A 112 1.18 3.09 -8.32
C HIS A 112 -0.10 2.26 -8.36
N TYR A 113 -0.53 1.92 -9.58
CA TYR A 113 -1.54 0.90 -9.84
C TYR A 113 -1.03 -0.13 -10.85
N SER A 114 -1.64 -1.30 -10.86
CA SER A 114 -1.44 -2.37 -11.85
C SER A 114 -2.81 -2.91 -12.26
N CYS A 115 -2.93 -3.32 -13.52
CA CYS A 115 -4.12 -3.99 -14.06
C CYS A 115 -3.79 -5.40 -14.59
N ASP A 116 -2.60 -5.90 -14.29
CA ASP A 116 -2.05 -7.17 -14.81
C ASP A 116 -1.44 -8.03 -13.69
N GLY A 117 -2.03 -7.97 -12.49
CA GLY A 117 -1.60 -8.78 -11.34
C GLY A 117 -0.22 -8.39 -10.81
N GLY A 118 0.22 -7.16 -11.05
CA GLY A 118 1.52 -6.64 -10.57
C GLY A 118 2.71 -6.93 -11.48
N VAL A 119 2.47 -7.36 -12.74
CA VAL A 119 3.54 -7.53 -13.74
C VAL A 119 4.09 -6.18 -14.18
N SER A 120 3.21 -5.21 -14.45
CA SER A 120 3.56 -3.83 -14.74
C SER A 120 2.87 -2.85 -13.80
N TRP A 121 3.56 -1.74 -13.52
CA TRP A 121 3.13 -0.73 -12.57
C TRP A 121 3.14 0.65 -13.22
N HIS A 122 2.07 1.40 -13.02
CA HIS A 122 1.88 2.75 -13.57
C HIS A 122 1.81 3.76 -12.43
N LEU A 123 2.57 4.86 -12.56
CA LEU A 123 2.60 5.92 -11.55
C LEU A 123 1.29 6.71 -11.58
N LEU A 124 0.62 6.76 -10.43
CA LEU A 124 -0.59 7.57 -10.22
C LEU A 124 -0.26 8.90 -9.54
N HIS A 125 0.56 8.86 -8.50
CA HIS A 125 0.91 10.05 -7.72
C HIS A 125 2.25 9.92 -7.01
N THR A 126 2.93 11.05 -6.80
CA THR A 126 4.15 11.13 -6.00
C THR A 126 3.89 12.01 -4.79
N LEU A 127 4.26 11.53 -3.60
CA LEU A 127 4.26 12.28 -2.36
C LEU A 127 5.72 12.65 -2.03
N PRO A 128 6.14 13.91 -2.28
CA PRO A 128 7.50 14.34 -2.06
C PRO A 128 7.88 14.28 -0.57
N ALA A 129 9.09 13.81 -0.29
CA ALA A 129 9.65 13.71 1.06
C ALA A 129 9.57 15.02 1.87
N THR A 130 9.58 16.17 1.22
CA THR A 130 9.70 17.49 1.86
C THR A 130 8.38 18.14 2.25
N LEU A 131 7.22 17.63 1.81
CA LEU A 131 5.94 18.36 1.89
C LEU A 131 5.04 17.99 3.07
N TYR A 132 5.26 16.85 3.73
CA TYR A 132 4.30 16.27 4.70
C TYR A 132 4.89 15.98 6.09
N LYS A 133 5.87 16.79 6.51
CA LYS A 133 6.47 16.68 7.85
C LYS A 133 5.64 17.45 8.86
N GLU A 134 5.29 16.81 9.96
CA GLU A 134 4.60 17.47 11.07
C GLU A 134 5.56 18.38 11.85
N SER A 135 5.10 19.59 12.17
CA SER A 135 5.82 20.57 12.98
C SER A 135 5.63 20.24 14.45
N THR A 136 6.51 19.40 15.02
CA THR A 136 6.48 19.10 16.45
C THR A 136 6.74 20.34 17.30
#